data_AF-A0A969BKW9-F1
#
_entry.id   AF-A0A969BKW9-F1
#
_cell.length_a   1.000
_cell.length_b   1.000
_cell.length_c   1.000
_cell.angle_alpha   90.00
_cell.angle_beta   90.00
_cell.angle_gamma   90.00
#
_symmetry.space_group_name_H-M   'P 1'
#
loop_
_entity.id
_entity.type
_entity.pdbx_description
1 polymer ?
#
loop_
_entity_poly.entity_id
_entity_poly.type
_entity_poly.pdbx_seq_one_letter_code
_entity_poly.pdbx_strand_id
1 'polypeptide(L)'
;MPTVTVSPETPAFTLTLPGTDSPDERVHAIQRRGNLPLMIAGCVLAEITHDDLMESWQEAVSLSMSELNNMAELAGRRLTELLDDNLESGDLTDLVTDAAVLFLLALRRHGVDDANRIPPCTVMWNGQEGRERVLMRA
;
A
#
# COMPACT_ATOMS: atom_id res chain seq x y z
N MET A 1 -31.15 5.75 -22.09
CA MET A 1 -30.55 5.52 -20.77
C MET A 1 -29.19 6.19 -20.76
N PRO A 2 -28.88 7.11 -19.84
CA PRO A 2 -27.54 7.64 -19.77
C PRO A 2 -26.64 6.56 -19.15
N THR A 3 -25.62 6.15 -19.90
CA THR A 3 -24.48 5.41 -19.39
C THR A 3 -23.81 6.28 -18.34
N VAL A 4 -23.88 5.89 -17.07
CA VAL A 4 -23.10 6.51 -16.00
C VAL A 4 -21.65 6.19 -16.31
N THR A 5 -20.96 7.12 -16.96
CA THR A 5 -19.50 7.15 -16.98
C THR A 5 -19.08 7.41 -15.54
N VAL A 6 -18.70 6.34 -14.83
CA VAL A 6 -18.02 6.46 -13.54
C VAL A 6 -16.74 7.22 -13.85
N SER A 7 -16.67 8.51 -13.50
CA SER A 7 -15.41 9.24 -13.52
C SER A 7 -14.39 8.40 -12.76
N PRO A 8 -13.15 8.24 -13.24
CA PRO A 8 -12.11 7.67 -12.41
C PRO A 8 -11.93 8.63 -11.23
N GLU A 9 -12.54 8.28 -10.10
CA GLU A 9 -12.34 9.00 -8.84
C GLU A 9 -10.84 9.08 -8.64
N THR A 10 -10.32 10.31 -8.56
CA THR A 10 -8.89 10.52 -8.34
C THR A 10 -8.57 9.95 -6.97
N PRO A 11 -7.65 8.97 -6.86
CA PRO A 11 -7.32 8.41 -5.56
C PRO A 11 -6.73 9.51 -4.68
N ALA A 12 -7.02 9.47 -3.38
CA ALA A 12 -6.40 10.37 -2.41
C ALA A 12 -4.88 10.15 -2.39
N PHE A 13 -4.44 8.89 -2.48
CA PHE A 13 -3.05 8.52 -2.69
C PHE A 13 -2.93 7.13 -3.29
N THR A 14 -1.70 6.76 -3.67
CA THR A 14 -1.37 5.43 -4.18
C THR A 14 -0.21 4.82 -3.43
N LEU A 15 -0.25 3.51 -3.20
CA LEU A 15 0.86 2.69 -2.72
C LEU A 15 1.26 1.74 -3.84
N THR A 16 2.51 1.78 -4.28
CA THR A 16 2.96 0.99 -5.41
C THR A 16 4.14 0.11 -5.01
N LEU A 17 4.03 -1.18 -5.28
CA LEU A 17 5.16 -2.10 -5.34
C LEU A 17 5.69 -2.12 -6.77
N PRO A 18 6.85 -1.50 -7.04
CA PRO A 18 7.41 -1.47 -8.39
C PRO A 18 7.90 -2.84 -8.85
N GLY A 19 7.85 -3.08 -10.16
CA GLY A 19 8.38 -4.29 -10.77
C GLY A 19 9.90 -4.31 -10.93
N THR A 20 10.41 -5.39 -11.50
CA THR A 20 11.82 -5.53 -11.90
C THR A 20 12.18 -4.66 -13.11
N ASP A 21 11.19 -4.06 -13.77
CA ASP A 21 11.31 -3.09 -14.85
C ASP A 21 11.42 -1.64 -14.36
N SER A 22 11.40 -1.42 -13.04
CA SER A 22 11.53 -0.07 -12.45
C SER A 22 12.84 0.59 -12.89
N PRO A 23 12.84 1.84 -13.38
CA PRO A 23 14.07 2.55 -13.73
C PRO A 23 14.83 3.09 -12.51
N ASP A 24 14.26 3.03 -11.30
CA ASP A 24 14.88 3.55 -10.07
C ASP A 24 15.89 2.55 -9.47
N GLU A 25 17.17 2.91 -9.46
CA GLU A 25 18.24 2.07 -8.90
C GLU A 25 18.04 1.72 -7.42
N ARG A 26 17.36 2.58 -6.65
CA ARG A 26 17.08 2.34 -5.22
C ARG A 26 16.09 1.19 -5.05
N VAL A 27 15.09 1.10 -5.94
CA VAL A 27 14.15 -0.04 -5.97
C VAL A 27 14.91 -1.34 -6.20
N HIS A 28 15.83 -1.36 -7.17
CA HIS A 28 16.66 -2.54 -7.42
C HIS A 28 17.62 -2.87 -6.26
N ALA A 29 18.12 -1.86 -5.55
CA ALA A 29 18.96 -2.08 -4.37
C ALA A 29 18.18 -2.77 -3.25
N ILE A 30 16.93 -2.34 -3.00
CA ILE A 30 16.02 -2.95 -2.02
C ILE A 30 15.67 -4.39 -2.42
N GLN A 31 15.25 -4.60 -3.67
CA GLN A 31 14.92 -5.94 -4.19
C GLN A 31 16.10 -6.92 -4.11
N ARG A 32 17.33 -6.46 -4.40
CA ARG A 32 18.54 -7.30 -4.30
C ARG A 32 18.86 -7.74 -2.86
N ARG A 33 18.40 -7.00 -1.84
CA ARG A 33 18.49 -7.40 -0.44
C ARG A 33 17.40 -8.40 -0.04
N GLY A 34 16.44 -8.70 -0.92
CA GLY A 34 15.27 -9.51 -0.60
C GLY A 34 14.14 -8.74 0.10
N ASN A 35 14.26 -7.41 0.16
CA ASN A 35 13.29 -6.54 0.83
C ASN A 35 12.26 -5.99 -0.16
N LEU A 36 11.12 -5.54 0.34
CA LEU A 36 10.00 -5.05 -0.47
C LEU A 36 10.08 -3.51 -0.60
N PRO A 37 10.26 -2.96 -1.82
CA PRO A 37 10.20 -1.52 -2.04
C PRO A 37 8.74 -1.06 -2.15
N LEU A 38 8.33 -0.12 -1.31
CA LEU A 38 6.99 0.46 -1.33
C LEU A 38 7.06 1.95 -1.65
N MET A 39 6.50 2.35 -2.78
CA MET A 39 6.36 3.75 -3.17
C MET A 39 5.04 4.32 -2.65
N ILE A 40 5.10 5.33 -1.79
CA ILE A 40 3.97 5.99 -1.16
C ILE A 40 3.74 7.34 -1.84
N ALA A 41 2.52 7.59 -2.30
CA ALA A 41 2.10 8.81 -3.00
C ALA A 41 3.00 9.21 -4.19
N GLY A 42 3.79 8.28 -4.73
CA GLY A 42 4.73 8.54 -5.83
C GLY A 42 5.99 9.33 -5.44
N CYS A 43 6.19 9.65 -4.15
CA CYS A 43 7.29 10.52 -3.72
C CYS A 43 8.15 9.93 -2.59
N VAL A 44 7.60 9.05 -1.75
CA VAL A 44 8.34 8.42 -0.65
C VAL A 44 8.60 6.95 -0.98
N LEU A 45 9.87 6.57 -1.08
CA LEU A 45 10.28 5.18 -1.24
C LEU A 45 10.63 4.59 0.13
N ALA A 46 9.80 3.68 0.62
CA ALA A 46 10.01 2.91 1.82
C ALA A 46 10.60 1.52 1.49
N GLU A 47 11.32 0.97 2.45
CA GLU A 47 11.84 -0.39 2.44
C GLU A 47 11.18 -1.16 3.58
N ILE A 48 10.45 -2.23 3.24
CA ILE A 48 9.94 -3.19 4.22
C ILE A 48 10.91 -4.36 4.21
N THR A 49 11.52 -4.66 5.34
CA THR A 49 12.44 -5.80 5.42
C THR A 49 11.67 -7.10 5.25
N HIS A 50 12.36 -8.15 4.81
CA HIS A 50 11.74 -9.46 4.68
C HIS A 50 11.14 -9.95 6.01
N ASP A 51 11.85 -9.76 7.12
CA ASP A 51 11.39 -10.20 8.45
C ASP A 51 10.14 -9.42 8.88
N ASP A 52 10.13 -8.09 8.73
CA ASP A 52 8.97 -7.24 9.06
C ASP A 52 7.76 -7.59 8.19
N LEU A 53 8.00 -7.89 6.89
CA LEU A 53 6.95 -8.31 5.96
C LEU A 53 6.32 -9.62 6.40
N MET A 54 7.14 -10.61 6.75
CA MET A 54 6.66 -11.93 7.15
C MET A 54 5.92 -11.89 8.49
N GLU A 55 6.43 -11.13 9.46
CA GLU A 55 5.75 -10.90 10.74
C GLU A 55 4.39 -10.22 10.54
N SER A 56 4.38 -9.08 9.83
CA SER A 56 3.15 -8.32 9.54
C SER A 56 2.14 -9.13 8.73
N TRP A 57 2.61 -9.96 7.80
CA TRP A 57 1.73 -10.85 7.02
C TRP A 57 1.11 -11.93 7.90
N GLN A 58 1.88 -12.53 8.81
CA GLN A 58 1.40 -13.56 9.71
C GLN A 58 0.31 -13.03 10.65
N GLU A 59 0.48 -11.79 11.13
CA GLU A 59 -0.58 -11.09 11.87
C GLU A 59 -1.77 -10.82 10.97
N ALA A 60 -1.53 -10.28 9.77
CA ALA A 60 -2.57 -9.94 8.83
C ALA A 60 -3.44 -11.15 8.50
N VAL A 61 -2.87 -12.36 8.27
CA VAL A 61 -3.63 -13.57 7.94
C VAL A 61 -4.52 -14.10 9.08
N SER A 62 -4.24 -13.71 10.33
CA SER A 62 -5.01 -14.14 11.49
C SER A 62 -6.29 -13.33 11.71
N LEU A 63 -6.39 -12.14 11.11
CA LEU A 63 -7.50 -11.22 11.31
C LEU A 63 -8.78 -11.73 10.62
N SER A 64 -9.93 -11.45 11.21
CA SER A 64 -11.21 -11.57 10.50
C SER A 64 -11.34 -10.52 9.38
N MET A 65 -12.25 -10.74 8.44
CA MET A 65 -12.54 -9.76 7.38
C MET A 65 -13.06 -8.43 7.94
N SER A 66 -13.75 -8.44 9.08
CA SER A 66 -14.22 -7.21 9.72
C SER A 66 -13.08 -6.39 10.31
N GLU A 67 -12.12 -7.05 10.97
CA GLU A 67 -10.93 -6.41 11.52
C GLU A 67 -10.04 -5.86 10.41
N LEU A 68 -9.85 -6.62 9.33
CA LEU A 68 -9.14 -6.18 8.14
C LEU A 68 -9.74 -4.89 7.59
N ASN A 69 -11.07 -4.84 7.38
CA ASN A 69 -11.73 -3.65 6.85
C ASN A 69 -11.58 -2.44 7.78
N ASN A 70 -11.78 -2.62 9.09
CA ASN A 70 -11.67 -1.53 10.05
C ASN A 70 -10.24 -0.96 10.11
N MET A 71 -9.22 -1.83 10.08
CA MET A 71 -7.83 -1.39 10.13
C MET A 71 -7.37 -0.78 8.82
N ALA A 72 -7.80 -1.30 7.67
CA ALA A 72 -7.54 -0.67 6.38
C ALA A 72 -8.17 0.73 6.31
N GLU A 73 -9.40 0.89 6.80
CA GLU A 73 -10.07 2.19 6.87
C GLU A 73 -9.33 3.18 7.79
N LEU A 74 -8.90 2.71 8.97
CA LEU A 74 -8.15 3.54 9.92
C LEU A 74 -6.79 3.98 9.34
N ALA A 75 -6.02 3.04 8.80
CA ALA A 75 -4.71 3.30 8.21
C ALA A 75 -4.82 4.25 7.00
N GLY A 76 -5.81 4.04 6.13
CA GLY A 76 -6.03 4.91 4.97
C GLY A 76 -6.44 6.34 5.34
N ARG A 77 -7.23 6.52 6.40
CA ARG A 77 -7.58 7.86 6.91
C ARG A 77 -6.37 8.57 7.50
N ARG A 78 -5.64 7.91 8.41
CA ARG A 78 -4.42 8.49 9.01
C ARG A 78 -3.39 8.85 7.96
N LEU A 79 -3.19 7.98 6.98
CA LEU A 79 -2.26 8.23 5.89
C LEU A 79 -2.70 9.42 5.01
N THR A 80 -4.00 9.63 4.82
CA THR A 80 -4.52 10.83 4.14
C THR A 80 -4.20 12.09 4.95
N GLU A 81 -4.48 12.08 6.25
CA GLU A 81 -4.18 13.20 7.16
C GLU A 81 -2.69 13.54 7.18
N LEU A 82 -1.82 12.53 7.29
CA LEU A 82 -0.36 12.69 7.29
C LEU A 82 0.20 13.24 5.97
N LEU A 83 -0.42 12.91 4.84
CA LEU A 83 -0.03 13.44 3.53
C LEU A 83 -0.51 14.89 3.34
N ASP A 84 -1.69 15.23 3.89
CA ASP A 84 -2.28 16.57 3.81
C ASP A 84 -1.58 17.59 4.73
N ASP A 85 -1.10 17.16 5.91
CA ASP A 85 -0.48 18.03 6.92
C ASP A 85 0.93 18.57 6.53
N ASN A 86 1.36 18.34 5.27
CA ASN A 86 2.71 18.54 4.74
C ASN A 86 3.78 17.78 5.54
N LEU A 87 4.59 16.97 4.85
CA LEU A 87 5.67 16.12 5.39
C LEU A 87 6.84 16.90 6.06
N GLU A 88 6.63 18.16 6.46
CA GLU A 88 7.61 19.09 7.01
C GLU A 88 8.03 18.75 8.46
N SER A 89 7.33 17.85 9.15
CA SER A 89 7.55 17.53 10.57
C SER A 89 8.68 16.52 10.84
N GLY A 90 9.29 15.93 9.81
CA GLY A 90 10.58 15.23 9.90
C GLY A 90 10.54 13.77 10.39
N ASP A 91 9.39 13.24 10.79
CA ASP A 91 9.23 11.80 11.10
C ASP A 91 8.24 11.15 10.12
N LEU A 92 8.78 10.37 9.18
CA LEU A 92 8.00 9.61 8.19
C LEU A 92 7.62 8.21 8.70
N THR A 93 7.96 7.86 9.94
CA THR A 93 7.76 6.51 10.47
C THR A 93 6.28 6.13 10.48
N ASP A 94 5.42 7.02 10.96
CA ASP A 94 3.97 6.79 10.98
C ASP A 94 3.39 6.66 9.56
N LEU A 95 3.86 7.52 8.64
CA LEU A 95 3.49 7.47 7.22
C LEU A 95 3.81 6.11 6.60
N VAL A 96 5.05 5.64 6.80
CA VAL A 96 5.52 4.34 6.27
C VAL A 96 4.77 3.19 6.92
N THR A 97 4.49 3.28 8.22
CA THR A 97 3.80 2.23 8.97
C THR A 97 2.36 2.08 8.51
N ASP A 98 1.58 3.16 8.45
CA ASP A 98 0.19 3.12 7.98
C ASP A 98 0.11 2.72 6.50
N ALA A 99 1.09 3.13 5.67
CA ALA A 99 1.18 2.68 4.28
C ALA A 99 1.45 1.18 4.16
N ALA A 100 2.41 0.64 4.93
CA ALA A 100 2.71 -0.79 4.92
C ALA A 100 1.49 -1.61 5.37
N VAL A 101 0.84 -1.19 6.47
CA VAL A 101 -0.38 -1.85 6.98
C VAL A 101 -1.48 -1.85 5.91
N LEU A 102 -1.82 -0.68 5.36
CA LEU A 102 -2.85 -0.58 4.34
C LEU A 102 -2.52 -1.45 3.12
N PHE A 103 -1.26 -1.44 2.67
CA PHE A 103 -0.81 -2.24 1.53
C PHE A 103 -1.01 -3.74 1.77
N LEU A 104 -0.56 -4.27 2.91
CA LEU A 104 -0.67 -5.70 3.21
C LEU A 104 -2.13 -6.14 3.37
N LEU A 105 -2.94 -5.34 4.08
CA LEU A 105 -4.37 -5.64 4.24
C LEU A 105 -5.11 -5.62 2.89
N ALA A 106 -4.76 -4.69 2.01
CA ALA A 106 -5.32 -4.61 0.66
C ALA A 106 -5.02 -5.85 -0.17
N LEU A 107 -3.77 -6.32 -0.13
CA LEU A 107 -3.34 -7.52 -0.86
C LEU A 107 -4.01 -8.78 -0.33
N ARG A 108 -4.08 -8.93 0.99
CA ARG A 108 -4.80 -10.04 1.62
C ARG A 108 -6.27 -10.04 1.19
N ARG A 109 -6.93 -8.87 1.18
CA ARG A 109 -8.33 -8.74 0.76
C ARG A 109 -8.53 -9.05 -0.73
N HIS A 110 -7.53 -8.73 -1.55
CA HIS A 110 -7.52 -9.08 -2.98
C HIS A 110 -7.29 -10.59 -3.20
N GLY A 111 -6.91 -11.36 -2.18
CA GLY A 111 -6.67 -12.80 -2.28
C GLY A 111 -5.24 -13.16 -2.63
N VAL A 112 -4.26 -12.31 -2.28
CA VAL A 112 -2.87 -12.75 -2.24
C VAL A 112 -2.70 -13.66 -1.03
N ASP A 113 -2.22 -14.89 -1.27
CA ASP A 113 -2.10 -15.92 -0.24
C ASP A 113 -0.69 -16.02 0.37
N ASP A 114 0.33 -15.48 -0.32
CA ASP A 114 1.74 -15.60 0.04
C ASP A 114 2.49 -14.28 -0.14
N ALA A 115 3.03 -13.74 0.97
CA ALA A 115 3.82 -12.51 0.98
C ALA A 115 5.09 -12.58 0.11
N ASN A 116 5.65 -13.78 -0.10
CA ASN A 116 6.84 -13.97 -0.94
C ASN A 116 6.55 -13.84 -2.43
N ARG A 117 5.27 -13.85 -2.80
CA ARG A 117 4.81 -13.93 -4.18
C ARG A 117 3.91 -12.76 -4.54
N ILE A 118 4.00 -11.66 -3.80
CA ILE A 118 3.29 -10.42 -4.12
C ILE A 118 3.80 -9.93 -5.48
N PRO A 119 2.95 -9.88 -6.52
CA PRO A 119 3.36 -9.35 -7.82
C PRO A 119 3.43 -7.82 -7.75
N PRO A 120 4.14 -7.16 -8.69
CA PRO A 120 4.11 -5.72 -8.82
C PRO A 120 2.67 -5.22 -8.93
N CYS A 121 2.31 -4.22 -8.13
CA CYS A 121 0.92 -3.78 -8.01
C CYS A 121 0.82 -2.36 -7.49
N THR A 122 -0.36 -1.77 -7.66
CA THR A 122 -0.71 -0.45 -7.13
C THR A 122 -2.01 -0.55 -6.34
N VAL A 123 -1.98 -0.15 -5.08
CA VAL A 123 -3.14 0.06 -4.22
C VAL A 123 -3.54 1.54 -4.31
N MET A 124 -4.77 1.80 -4.74
CA MET A 124 -5.34 3.14 -4.88
C MET A 124 -6.33 3.38 -3.76
N TRP A 125 -6.06 4.34 -2.87
CA TRP A 125 -6.97 4.69 -1.78
C TRP A 125 -8.00 5.72 -2.24
N ASN A 126 -9.30 5.42 -2.10
CA ASN A 126 -10.36 6.40 -2.25
C ASN A 126 -10.74 6.95 -0.87
N GLY A 127 -10.31 8.18 -0.58
CA GLY A 127 -10.59 8.85 0.69
C GLY A 127 -12.07 9.12 0.95
N GLN A 128 -12.91 9.21 -0.09
CA GLN A 128 -14.36 9.42 0.07
C GLN A 128 -15.10 8.12 0.41
N GLU A 129 -14.72 7.01 -0.23
CA GLU A 129 -15.35 5.70 -0.02
C GLU A 129 -14.77 4.95 1.20
N GLY A 130 -13.61 5.38 1.72
CA GLY A 130 -12.90 4.65 2.77
C GLY A 130 -12.48 3.25 2.30
N ARG A 131 -12.16 3.12 1.01
CA ARG A 131 -11.83 1.83 0.38
C ARG A 131 -10.69 1.98 -0.60
N GLU A 132 -9.87 0.94 -0.64
CA GLU A 132 -8.83 0.75 -1.62
C GLU A 132 -9.26 -0.12 -2.80
N ARG A 133 -8.66 0.15 -3.96
CA ARG A 133 -8.71 -0.70 -5.16
C ARG A 133 -7.29 -1.17 -5.48
N VAL A 134 -7.12 -2.46 -5.76
CA VAL A 134 -5.82 -3.03 -6.11
C VAL A 134 -5.74 -3.27 -7.62
N LEU A 135 -4.68 -2.75 -8.24
CA LEU A 135 -4.34 -2.97 -9.63
C LEU A 135 -3.08 -3.84 -9.69
N MET A 136 -3.25 -5.11 -10.07
CA MET A 136 -2.13 -6.01 -10.33
C MET A 136 -1.50 -5.66 -11.68
N ARG A 137 -0.17 -5.58 -11.73
CA ARG A 137 0.57 -5.46 -12.99
C ARG A 137 0.95 -6.86 -13.45
N ALA A 138 0.67 -7.14 -14.72
CA ALA A 138 0.98 -8.41 -15.39
C ALA A 138 2.44 -8.48 -15.84
#